data_AF-A0A180FC89-F1
#
_entry.id   AF-A0A180FC89-F1
#
_cell.length_a   1.000
_cell.length_b   1.000
_cell.length_c   1.000
_cell.angle_alpha   90.00
_cell.angle_beta   90.00
_cell.angle_gamma   90.00
#
_symmetry.space_group_name_H-M   'P 1'
#
loop_
_entity.id
_entity.type
_entity.pdbx_description
1 polymer ?
#
loop_
_entity_poly.entity_id
_entity_poly.type
_entity_poly.pdbx_seq_one_letter_code
_entity_poly.pdbx_strand_id
1 'polypeptide(L)'
;METSTITKSKSKAVQSEYKRHPSGEYTANDMIGAWEKGYKEGREYILGDISKINDLANSALYVMQEFHADVLSKNGCKRVFLKVHPKSARFIVALDCDVYFDDKRCDPIYAGVSKIAKEHPICITFMPFEREDGINYAALDADGYVKII
;
A
#
# COMPACT_ATOMS: atom_id res chain seq x y z
N MET A 1 40.36 8.70 0.06
CA MET A 1 39.58 7.62 -0.56
C MET A 1 38.92 6.87 0.59
N GLU A 2 37.74 7.32 1.00
CA GLU A 2 36.96 6.72 2.08
C GLU A 2 35.92 5.80 1.44
N THR A 3 35.99 4.51 1.72
CA THR A 3 34.96 3.55 1.29
C THR A 3 34.12 3.16 2.50
N SER A 4 32.91 3.74 2.55
CA SER A 4 31.84 3.39 3.47
C SER A 4 31.42 1.92 3.32
N THR A 5 31.52 1.15 4.40
CA THR A 5 30.99 -0.21 4.48
C THR A 5 29.52 -0.15 4.92
N ILE A 6 28.63 -0.60 4.05
CA ILE A 6 27.19 -0.72 4.30
C ILE A 6 26.95 -1.83 5.34
N THR A 7 26.48 -1.46 6.53
CA THR A 7 26.06 -2.40 7.57
C THR A 7 24.71 -3.01 7.19
N LYS A 8 24.70 -4.25 6.67
CA LYS A 8 23.47 -5.05 6.51
C LYS A 8 22.90 -5.34 7.90
N SER A 9 21.74 -4.74 8.20
CA SER A 9 20.95 -5.09 9.38
C SER A 9 20.51 -6.55 9.27
N LYS A 10 21.08 -7.41 10.12
CA LYS A 10 20.66 -8.81 10.25
C LYS A 10 19.27 -8.83 10.87
N SER A 11 18.27 -9.21 10.08
CA SER A 11 16.99 -9.70 10.60
C SER A 11 17.29 -10.78 11.64
N LYS A 12 16.90 -10.56 12.90
CA LYS A 12 16.95 -11.59 13.94
C LYS A 12 16.03 -12.73 13.52
N ALA A 13 16.60 -13.75 12.88
CA ALA A 13 15.97 -15.05 12.80
C ALA A 13 15.74 -15.50 14.24
N VAL A 14 14.47 -15.69 14.60
CA VAL A 14 14.09 -16.34 15.85
C VAL A 14 14.71 -17.73 15.79
N GLN A 15 15.79 -17.96 16.53
CA GLN A 15 16.33 -19.30 16.71
C GLN A 15 15.28 -20.09 17.49
N SER A 16 14.52 -20.92 16.79
CA SER A 16 13.69 -21.92 17.45
C SER A 16 14.62 -22.86 18.21
N GLU A 17 14.35 -23.03 19.51
CA GLU A 17 15.00 -24.04 20.34
C GLU A 17 14.70 -25.43 19.77
N TYR A 18 15.54 -25.89 18.85
CA TYR A 18 15.50 -27.27 18.38
C TYR A 18 16.11 -28.14 19.47
N LYS A 19 15.29 -29.00 20.08
CA LYS A 19 15.80 -30.08 20.93
C LYS A 19 16.74 -30.93 20.07
N ARG A 20 18.04 -30.89 20.35
CA ARG A 20 19.02 -31.76 19.69
C ARG A 20 18.64 -33.21 19.95
N HIS A 21 18.46 -33.99 18.87
CA HIS A 21 18.35 -35.43 18.99
C HIS A 21 19.64 -35.97 19.63
N PRO A 22 19.56 -36.91 20.60
CA PRO A 22 20.73 -37.39 21.35
C PRO A 22 21.85 -37.98 20.48
N SER A 23 21.52 -38.44 19.27
CA SER A 23 22.46 -39.01 18.28
C SER A 23 23.07 -37.99 17.32
N GLY A 24 22.59 -36.73 17.30
CA GLY A 24 23.01 -35.74 16.31
C GLY A 24 22.47 -35.96 14.88
N GLU A 25 21.71 -37.04 14.66
CA GLU A 25 21.09 -37.37 13.38
C GLU A 25 19.62 -36.91 13.36
N TYR A 26 19.18 -36.34 12.23
CA TYR A 26 17.78 -35.99 11.99
C TYR A 26 17.04 -37.20 11.42
N THR A 27 15.92 -37.57 12.02
CA THR A 27 15.04 -38.58 11.45
C THR A 27 14.20 -37.98 10.31
N ALA A 28 13.67 -38.84 9.43
CA ALA A 28 12.72 -38.39 8.40
C ALA A 28 11.50 -37.67 9.01
N ASN A 29 11.06 -38.11 10.20
CA ASN A 29 9.97 -37.48 10.93
C ASN A 29 10.33 -36.08 11.44
N ASP A 30 11.58 -35.85 11.86
CA ASP A 30 12.06 -34.52 12.25
C ASP A 30 12.04 -33.54 11.06
N MET A 31 12.42 -34.02 9.88
CA MET A 31 12.38 -33.22 8.65
C MET A 31 10.94 -32.89 8.23
N ILE A 32 10.02 -33.85 8.32
CA ILE A 32 8.59 -33.65 8.04
C ILE A 32 8.00 -32.63 9.03
N GLY A 33 8.24 -32.79 10.33
CA GLY A 33 7.74 -31.86 11.34
C GLY A 33 8.30 -30.44 11.20
N ALA A 34 9.58 -30.31 10.81
CA ALA A 34 10.18 -29.01 10.52
C ALA A 34 9.56 -28.35 9.29
N TRP A 35 9.28 -29.11 8.24
CA TRP A 35 8.61 -28.61 7.05
C TRP A 35 7.17 -28.18 7.34
N GLU A 36 6.39 -28.99 8.06
CA GLU A 36 5.01 -28.66 8.44
C GLU A 36 4.94 -27.40 9.31
N LYS A 37 5.86 -27.28 10.28
CA LYS A 37 5.98 -26.09 11.14
C LYS A 37 6.32 -24.85 10.30
N GLY A 38 7.34 -24.93 9.45
CA GLY A 38 7.73 -23.82 8.57
C GLY A 38 6.63 -23.43 7.59
N TYR A 39 5.89 -24.41 7.05
CA TYR A 39 4.74 -24.16 6.19
C TYR A 39 3.61 -23.45 6.93
N LYS A 40 3.29 -23.87 8.16
CA LYS A 40 2.25 -23.26 8.99
C LYS A 40 2.64 -21.83 9.39
N GLU A 41 3.85 -21.61 9.89
CA GLU A 41 4.35 -20.29 10.29
C GLU A 41 4.42 -19.34 9.08
N GLY A 42 4.90 -19.83 7.93
CA GLY A 42 4.91 -19.07 6.68
C GLY A 42 3.51 -18.68 6.22
N ARG A 43 2.54 -19.61 6.31
CA ARG A 43 1.13 -19.33 6.00
C ARG A 43 0.54 -18.29 6.96
N GLU A 44 0.73 -18.43 8.27
CA GLU A 44 0.22 -17.48 9.27
C GLU A 44 0.82 -16.09 9.07
N TYR A 45 2.11 -16.02 8.75
CA TYR A 45 2.78 -14.77 8.40
C TYR A 45 2.17 -14.11 7.16
N ILE A 46 2.01 -14.87 6.07
CA ILE A 46 1.41 -14.36 4.82
C ILE A 46 -0.04 -13.91 5.05
N LEU A 47 -0.85 -14.71 5.75
CA LEU A 47 -2.25 -14.37 6.05
C LEU A 47 -2.35 -13.14 6.94
N GLY A 48 -1.46 -13.00 7.92
CA GLY A 48 -1.36 -11.82 8.77
C GLY A 48 -1.03 -10.56 7.97
N ASP A 49 -0.12 -10.65 7.00
CA ASP A 49 0.21 -9.54 6.10
C ASP A 49 -0.97 -9.20 5.17
N ILE A 50 -1.68 -10.21 4.64
CA ILE A 50 -2.89 -10.00 3.81
C ILE A 50 -4.00 -9.31 4.61
N SER A 51 -4.25 -9.75 5.85
CA SER A 51 -5.27 -9.13 6.70
C SER A 51 -4.99 -7.65 6.93
N LYS A 52 -3.74 -7.30 7.27
CA LYS A 52 -3.33 -5.90 7.47
C LYS A 52 -3.47 -5.08 6.20
N ILE A 53 -3.11 -5.65 5.04
CA ILE A 53 -3.28 -4.99 3.74
C ILE A 53 -4.77 -4.74 3.46
N ASN A 54 -5.63 -5.71 3.76
CA ASN A 54 -7.08 -5.59 3.58
C ASN A 54 -7.68 -4.54 4.52
N ASP A 55 -7.30 -4.54 5.79
CA ASP A 55 -7.78 -3.55 6.77
C ASP A 55 -7.35 -2.13 6.38
N LEU A 56 -6.10 -1.97 5.91
CA LEU A 56 -5.59 -0.73 5.37
C LEU A 56 -6.39 -0.29 4.12
N ALA A 57 -6.65 -1.21 3.19
CA ALA A 57 -7.40 -0.92 1.97
C ALA A 57 -8.82 -0.45 2.31
N ASN A 58 -9.51 -1.15 3.22
CA ASN A 58 -10.87 -0.81 3.64
C ASN A 58 -10.92 0.55 4.35
N SER A 59 -9.99 0.80 5.29
CA SER A 59 -9.91 2.10 5.97
C SER A 59 -9.60 3.23 4.98
N ALA A 60 -8.67 3.01 4.05
CA ALA A 60 -8.31 4.00 3.04
C ALA A 60 -9.46 4.30 2.08
N LEU A 61 -10.20 3.27 1.65
CA LEU A 61 -11.39 3.42 0.81
C LEU A 61 -12.48 4.21 1.52
N TYR A 62 -12.72 3.93 2.81
CA TYR A 62 -13.70 4.66 3.60
C TYR A 62 -13.37 6.16 3.67
N VAL A 63 -12.14 6.50 4.05
CA VAL A 63 -11.67 7.90 4.11
C VAL A 63 -11.77 8.57 2.74
N MET A 64 -11.40 7.85 1.67
CA MET A 64 -11.47 8.40 0.32
C MET A 64 -12.90 8.60 -0.16
N GLN A 65 -13.84 7.74 0.24
CA GLN A 65 -15.26 7.89 -0.08
C GLN A 65 -15.86 9.14 0.59
N GLU A 66 -15.57 9.36 1.88
CA GLU A 66 -15.98 10.57 2.59
C GLU A 66 -15.38 11.81 1.93
N PHE A 67 -14.06 11.81 1.68
CA PHE A 67 -13.39 12.93 1.01
C PHE A 67 -13.96 13.20 -0.38
N HIS A 68 -14.32 12.14 -1.11
CA HIS A 68 -14.93 12.28 -2.42
C HIS A 68 -16.33 12.91 -2.35
N ALA A 69 -17.17 12.46 -1.43
CA ALA A 69 -18.51 12.99 -1.24
C ALA A 69 -18.49 14.46 -0.76
N ASP A 70 -17.57 14.78 0.16
CA ASP A 70 -17.53 16.09 0.79
C ASP A 70 -16.86 17.15 -0.09
N VAL A 71 -15.78 16.77 -0.76
CA VAL A 71 -14.89 17.70 -1.47
C VAL A 71 -14.80 17.37 -2.95
N LEU A 72 -14.32 16.19 -3.34
CA LEU A 72 -13.89 15.97 -4.73
C LEU A 72 -15.03 16.02 -5.76
N SER A 73 -16.19 15.42 -5.44
CA SER A 73 -17.36 15.38 -6.31
C SER A 73 -17.89 16.77 -6.67
N LYS A 74 -17.70 17.75 -5.78
CA LYS A 74 -18.12 19.14 -5.97
C LYS A 74 -17.04 19.99 -6.66
N ASN A 75 -15.82 19.47 -6.77
CA ASN A 75 -14.64 20.20 -7.23
C ASN A 75 -13.94 19.49 -8.41
N GLY A 76 -14.72 19.08 -9.42
CA GLY A 76 -14.17 18.67 -10.72
C GLY A 76 -13.44 17.33 -10.74
N CYS A 77 -13.61 16.45 -9.75
CA CYS A 77 -13.06 15.10 -9.82
C CYS A 77 -13.74 14.24 -10.87
N LYS A 78 -12.94 13.58 -11.71
CA LYS A 78 -13.42 12.76 -12.84
C LYS A 78 -13.12 11.29 -12.67
N ARG A 79 -11.94 10.97 -12.12
CA ARG A 79 -11.45 9.60 -11.93
C ARG A 79 -10.65 9.48 -10.65
N VAL A 80 -10.71 8.30 -10.03
CA VAL A 80 -9.88 7.97 -8.88
C VAL A 80 -9.25 6.59 -9.06
N PHE A 81 -7.96 6.50 -8.81
CA PHE A 81 -7.17 5.28 -8.89
C PHE A 81 -6.57 4.98 -7.53
N LEU A 82 -6.52 3.70 -7.15
CA LEU A 82 -5.98 3.22 -5.88
C LEU A 82 -4.85 2.23 -6.13
N LYS A 83 -3.75 2.38 -5.39
CA LYS A 83 -2.70 1.38 -5.22
C LYS A 83 -2.44 1.16 -3.74
N VAL A 84 -2.50 -0.10 -3.30
CA VAL A 84 -2.22 -0.46 -1.91
C VAL A 84 -0.80 -1.00 -1.80
N HIS A 85 -0.04 -0.44 -0.87
CA HIS A 85 1.25 -0.95 -0.44
C HIS A 85 1.12 -1.56 0.96
N PRO A 86 2.06 -2.41 1.40
CA PRO A 86 2.00 -3.07 2.72
C PRO A 86 1.83 -2.12 3.93
N LYS A 87 2.12 -0.83 3.76
CA LYS A 87 2.09 0.17 4.85
C LYS A 87 1.36 1.47 4.49
N SER A 88 0.85 1.59 3.25
CA SER A 88 0.22 2.84 2.81
C SER A 88 -0.70 2.61 1.63
N ALA A 89 -1.77 3.38 1.53
CA ALA A 89 -2.57 3.48 0.32
C ALA A 89 -2.16 4.72 -0.47
N ARG A 90 -2.12 4.61 -1.79
CA ARG A 90 -1.85 5.72 -2.71
C ARG A 90 -3.05 5.91 -3.63
N PHE A 91 -3.48 7.15 -3.75
CA PHE A 91 -4.52 7.55 -4.67
C PHE A 91 -3.98 8.53 -5.71
N ILE A 92 -4.44 8.36 -6.94
CA ILE A 92 -4.33 9.36 -7.99
C ILE A 92 -5.75 9.85 -8.28
N VAL A 93 -5.95 11.16 -8.20
CA VAL A 93 -7.23 11.81 -8.49
C VAL A 93 -7.06 12.63 -9.77
N ALA A 94 -7.87 12.34 -10.77
CA ALA A 94 -7.95 13.12 -11.99
C ALA A 94 -8.93 14.27 -11.77
N LEU A 95 -8.42 15.50 -11.73
CA LEU A 95 -9.22 16.73 -11.59
C LEU A 95 -9.35 17.40 -12.95
N ASP A 96 -10.51 17.95 -13.24
CA ASP A 96 -10.74 18.80 -14.40
C ASP A 96 -9.65 19.88 -14.51
N CYS A 97 -9.14 20.13 -15.71
CA CYS A 97 -8.07 21.11 -15.96
C CYS A 97 -8.45 22.50 -15.43
N ASP A 98 -9.72 22.88 -15.55
CA ASP A 98 -10.23 24.18 -15.07
C ASP A 98 -10.18 24.34 -13.54
N VAL A 99 -10.14 23.24 -12.80
CA VAL A 99 -9.92 23.20 -11.35
C VAL A 99 -8.43 23.06 -11.06
N TYR A 100 -7.76 22.10 -11.71
CA TYR A 100 -6.35 21.76 -11.44
C TYR A 100 -5.42 22.96 -11.58
N PHE A 101 -5.67 23.84 -12.54
CA PHE A 101 -4.87 25.03 -12.80
C PHE A 101 -5.40 26.30 -12.12
N ASP A 102 -6.45 26.21 -11.29
CA ASP A 102 -6.99 27.32 -10.50
C ASP A 102 -6.69 27.11 -9.01
N ASP A 103 -5.69 27.83 -8.50
CA ASP A 103 -5.23 27.74 -7.12
C ASP A 103 -6.38 27.90 -6.10
N LYS A 104 -7.31 28.84 -6.34
CA LYS A 104 -8.41 29.10 -5.40
C LYS A 104 -9.41 27.97 -5.35
N ARG A 105 -9.63 27.29 -6.48
CA ARG A 105 -10.52 26.12 -6.56
C ARG A 105 -9.84 24.86 -6.01
N CYS A 106 -8.52 24.77 -6.12
CA CYS A 106 -7.72 23.67 -5.58
C CYS A 106 -7.46 23.76 -4.06
N ASP A 107 -7.42 24.96 -3.48
CA ASP A 107 -7.19 25.19 -2.04
C ASP A 107 -7.98 24.24 -1.10
N PRO A 108 -9.33 24.13 -1.21
CA PRO A 108 -10.08 23.22 -0.34
C PRO A 108 -9.71 21.74 -0.53
N ILE A 109 -9.28 21.37 -1.74
CA ILE A 109 -8.82 20.01 -2.05
C ILE A 109 -7.49 19.74 -1.33
N TYR A 110 -6.52 20.65 -1.46
CA TYR A 110 -5.21 20.50 -0.82
C TYR A 110 -5.29 20.54 0.71
N ALA A 111 -6.15 21.38 1.28
CA ALA A 111 -6.41 21.40 2.71
C ALA A 111 -6.96 20.05 3.21
N GLY A 112 -7.92 19.48 2.49
CA GLY A 112 -8.47 18.16 2.80
C GLY A 112 -7.44 17.04 2.72
N VAL A 113 -6.62 17.01 1.67
CA VAL A 113 -5.52 16.04 1.54
C VAL A 113 -4.49 16.17 2.66
N SER A 114 -4.12 17.40 3.02
CA SER A 114 -3.18 17.65 4.12
C SER A 114 -3.69 17.12 5.46
N LYS A 115 -5.01 17.22 5.71
CA LYS A 115 -5.63 16.61 6.88
C LYS A 115 -5.58 15.09 6.83
N ILE A 116 -6.00 14.49 5.72
CA ILE A 116 -6.02 13.03 5.54
C ILE A 116 -4.61 12.43 5.71
N ALA A 117 -3.59 13.04 5.10
CA ALA A 117 -2.21 12.54 5.16
C ALA A 117 -1.59 12.62 6.57
N LYS A 118 -2.11 13.48 7.46
CA LYS A 118 -1.69 13.55 8.87
C LYS A 118 -2.34 12.48 9.72
N GLU A 119 -3.58 12.12 9.40
CA GLU A 119 -4.41 11.22 10.21
C GLU A 119 -4.32 9.76 9.74
N HIS A 120 -3.97 9.54 8.47
CA HIS A 120 -3.98 8.23 7.84
C HIS A 120 -2.71 7.98 7.01
N PRO A 121 -2.28 6.71 6.84
CA PRO A 121 -1.19 6.33 5.94
C PRO A 121 -1.65 6.34 4.47
N ILE A 122 -2.20 7.47 4.05
CA ILE A 122 -2.80 7.69 2.73
C ILE A 122 -2.05 8.82 2.04
N CYS A 123 -1.63 8.58 0.80
CA CYS A 123 -1.04 9.59 -0.06
C CYS A 123 -1.99 9.85 -1.23
N ILE A 124 -2.36 11.10 -1.45
CA ILE A 124 -3.24 11.50 -2.56
C ILE A 124 -2.43 12.42 -3.47
N THR A 125 -2.41 12.08 -4.76
CA THR A 125 -1.76 12.87 -5.81
C THR A 125 -2.79 13.23 -6.87
N PHE A 126 -2.51 14.28 -7.62
CA PHE A 126 -3.45 14.85 -8.58
C PHE A 126 -2.83 14.88 -9.97
N MET A 127 -3.67 14.62 -10.97
CA MET A 127 -3.34 14.83 -12.37
C MET A 127 -4.45 15.62 -13.06
N PRO A 128 -4.12 16.46 -14.06
CA PRO A 128 -5.12 17.16 -14.85
C PRO A 128 -5.91 16.18 -15.73
N PHE A 129 -7.19 16.47 -15.92
CA PHE A 129 -8.10 15.73 -16.78
C PHE A 129 -8.76 16.68 -17.77
N GLU A 130 -8.52 16.42 -19.04
CA GLU A 130 -9.20 17.12 -20.14
C GLU A 130 -10.19 16.18 -20.86
N ARG A 131 -9.79 14.91 -21.05
CA ARG A 131 -10.52 13.88 -21.80
C ARG A 131 -10.02 12.48 -21.44
N GLU A 132 -10.86 11.47 -21.69
CA GLU A 132 -10.59 10.07 -21.30
C GLU A 132 -9.33 9.47 -21.94
N ASP A 133 -9.05 9.79 -23.20
CA ASP A 133 -7.84 9.39 -23.92
C ASP A 133 -6.56 10.08 -23.41
N GLY A 134 -6.70 11.10 -22.56
CA GLY A 134 -5.57 11.73 -21.85
C GLY A 134 -5.05 10.89 -20.68
N ILE A 135 -5.79 9.89 -20.21
CA ILE A 135 -5.34 8.99 -19.14
C ILE A 135 -4.61 7.78 -19.73
N ASN A 136 -3.36 7.59 -19.34
CA ASN A 136 -2.60 6.39 -19.70
C ASN A 136 -2.96 5.21 -18.78
N TYR A 137 -4.12 4.58 -19.06
CA TYR A 137 -4.60 3.43 -18.30
C TYR A 137 -3.63 2.24 -18.32
N ALA A 138 -2.92 2.03 -19.43
CA ALA A 138 -1.94 0.94 -19.55
C ALA A 138 -0.76 1.12 -18.58
N ALA A 139 -0.27 2.36 -18.42
CA ALA A 139 0.76 2.65 -17.43
C ALA A 139 0.25 2.50 -15.99
N LEU A 140 -0.98 2.93 -15.71
CA LEU A 140 -1.59 2.77 -14.38
C LEU A 140 -1.75 1.30 -14.01
N ASP A 141 -2.22 0.46 -14.93
CA ASP A 141 -2.37 -0.99 -14.73
C ASP A 141 -1.00 -1.67 -14.54
N ALA A 142 -0.01 -1.33 -15.37
CA ALA A 142 1.37 -1.82 -15.22
C ALA A 142 2.00 -1.43 -13.88
N ASP A 143 1.63 -0.26 -13.34
CA ASP A 143 2.03 0.20 -12.01
C ASP A 143 1.15 -0.37 -10.89
N GLY A 144 0.14 -1.19 -11.18
CA GLY A 144 -0.71 -1.83 -10.19
C GLY A 144 -1.73 -0.89 -9.54
N TYR A 145 -2.16 0.16 -10.25
CA TYR A 145 -3.30 0.98 -9.86
C TYR A 145 -4.60 0.38 -10.36
N VAL A 146 -5.61 0.40 -9.50
CA VAL A 146 -6.99 -0.02 -9.82
C VAL A 146 -7.87 1.21 -9.88
N LYS A 147 -8.64 1.36 -10.96
CA LYS A 147 -9.67 2.40 -11.07
C LYS A 147 -10.83 2.08 -10.11
N ILE A 148 -11.22 3.04 -9.28
CA ILE A 148 -12.32 2.90 -8.32
C ILE A 148 -13.49 3.87 -8.58
N ILE A 149 -13.27 4.93 -9.38
CA ILE A 149 -14.28 5.90 -9.88
C ILE A 149 -13.90 6.30 -11.32
#